data_AF-A0A9J6R8M7-F1
#
_entry.id   AF-A0A9J6R8M7-F1
#
_cell.length_a   1.000
_cell.length_b   1.000
_cell.length_c   1.000
_cell.angle_alpha   90.00
_cell.angle_beta   90.00
_cell.angle_gamma   90.00
#
_symmetry.space_group_name_H-M   'P 1'
#
loop_
_entity.id
_entity.type
_entity.pdbx_description
1 polymer ?
#
loop_
_entity_poly.entity_id
_entity_poly.type
_entity_poly.pdbx_seq_one_letter_code
_entity_poly.pdbx_strand_id
1 'polypeptide(L)'
;MNQLIIVFLFILTYTTVTIGTAKYFYLLNIKTATNRFLKKKQENLMELHYSFEQIIYFYQLPSNISLIKHATRDQLTLKYDYSNVPFVQLNGIYLQIETGNDPIILAYLPIKNFMLPYLDEKRKDGEISESLITKISIAKLIHEKTLQEIKNEVYNKAKLQSVGVFRYSPTDC
;
A
#
# COMPACT_ATOMS: atom_id res chain seq x y z
N MET A 1 -15.82 -45.75 6.27
CA MET A 1 -14.49 -45.19 5.96
C MET A 1 -14.52 -44.30 4.72
N ASN A 2 -15.00 -44.76 3.56
CA ASN A 2 -15.06 -43.94 2.33
C ASN A 2 -15.89 -42.65 2.44
N GLN A 3 -17.01 -42.66 3.17
CA GLN A 3 -17.85 -41.45 3.34
C GLN A 3 -17.11 -40.32 4.08
N LEU A 4 -16.35 -40.65 5.13
CA LEU A 4 -15.55 -39.68 5.87
C LEU A 4 -14.43 -39.09 5.01
N ILE A 5 -13.82 -39.91 4.15
CA ILE A 5 -12.79 -39.47 3.20
C ILE A 5 -13.38 -38.48 2.17
N ILE A 6 -14.56 -38.77 1.63
CA ILE A 6 -15.24 -37.90 0.66
C ILE A 6 -15.59 -36.54 1.29
N VAL A 7 -16.16 -36.54 2.50
CA VAL A 7 -16.48 -35.30 3.23
C VAL A 7 -15.21 -34.49 3.52
N PHE A 8 -14.13 -35.14 3.94
CA PHE A 8 -12.85 -34.48 4.17
C PHE A 8 -12.29 -33.82 2.89
N LEU A 9 -12.31 -34.54 1.76
CA LEU A 9 -11.87 -34.00 0.47
C LEU A 9 -12.73 -32.80 0.03
N PHE A 10 -14.04 -32.85 0.26
CA PHE A 10 -14.94 -31.74 -0.06
C PHE A 10 -14.60 -30.49 0.76
N ILE A 11 -14.42 -30.65 2.08
CA ILE A 11 -14.04 -29.54 2.98
C ILE A 11 -12.69 -28.96 2.57
N LEU A 12 -11.70 -29.81 2.27
CA LEU A 12 -10.37 -29.37 1.85
C LEU A 12 -10.43 -28.57 0.55
N THR A 13 -11.17 -29.08 -0.44
CA THR A 13 -11.33 -28.42 -1.74
C THR A 13 -12.06 -27.08 -1.59
N TYR A 14 -13.16 -27.07 -0.85
CA TYR A 14 -13.94 -25.87 -0.56
C TYR A 14 -13.10 -24.79 0.13
N THR A 15 -12.33 -25.18 1.15
CA THR A 15 -11.46 -24.28 1.89
C THR A 15 -10.38 -23.71 0.98
N THR A 16 -9.73 -24.54 0.17
CA THR A 16 -8.66 -24.11 -0.74
C THR A 16 -9.16 -23.12 -1.79
N VAL A 17 -10.32 -23.39 -2.40
CA VAL A 17 -10.94 -22.49 -3.38
C VAL A 17 -11.34 -21.16 -2.75
N THR A 18 -11.92 -21.20 -1.55
CA THR A 18 -12.35 -19.98 -0.84
C THR A 18 -11.14 -19.10 -0.50
N ILE A 19 -10.08 -19.70 0.02
CA ILE A 19 -8.83 -18.99 0.36
C ILE A 19 -8.16 -18.43 -0.90
N GLY A 20 -8.06 -19.23 -1.97
CA GLY A 20 -7.43 -18.81 -3.21
C GLY A 20 -8.16 -17.68 -3.93
N THR A 21 -9.48 -17.61 -3.80
CA THR A 21 -10.30 -16.58 -4.47
C THR A 21 -10.60 -15.34 -3.62
N ALA A 22 -10.38 -15.40 -2.30
CA ALA A 22 -10.70 -14.32 -1.37
C ALA A 22 -10.11 -12.96 -1.79
N LYS A 23 -8.82 -12.92 -2.17
CA LYS A 23 -8.15 -11.70 -2.61
C LYS A 23 -8.76 -11.12 -3.90
N TYR A 24 -9.12 -11.98 -4.84
CA TYR A 24 -9.73 -11.54 -6.10
C TYR A 24 -11.09 -10.88 -5.84
N PHE A 25 -11.96 -11.54 -5.06
CA PHE A 25 -13.28 -10.98 -4.72
C PHE A 25 -13.18 -9.73 -3.86
N TYR A 26 -12.17 -9.64 -2.97
CA TYR A 26 -11.88 -8.43 -2.21
C TYR A 26 -11.58 -7.24 -3.11
N LEU A 27 -10.65 -7.38 -4.07
CA LEU A 27 -10.31 -6.30 -5.00
C LEU A 27 -11.47 -5.97 -5.95
N LEU A 28 -12.24 -6.97 -6.37
CA LEU A 28 -13.45 -6.76 -7.18
C LEU A 28 -14.51 -5.96 -6.42
N ASN A 29 -14.71 -6.26 -5.13
CA ASN A 29 -15.62 -5.53 -4.26
C ASN A 29 -15.21 -4.07 -4.13
N ILE A 30 -13.92 -3.81 -3.90
CA ILE A 30 -13.35 -2.45 -3.87
C ILE A 30 -13.63 -1.72 -5.18
N LYS A 31 -13.22 -2.29 -6.31
CA LYS A 31 -13.39 -1.66 -7.64
C LYS A 31 -14.85 -1.33 -7.92
N THR A 32 -15.75 -2.28 -7.63
CA THR A 32 -17.19 -2.11 -7.89
C THR A 32 -17.80 -1.06 -6.99
N ALA A 33 -17.50 -1.07 -5.68
CA ALA A 33 -18.02 -0.10 -4.73
C ALA A 33 -17.54 1.32 -5.06
N THR A 34 -16.25 1.47 -5.35
CA THR A 34 -15.64 2.74 -5.77
C THR A 34 -16.27 3.28 -7.04
N ASN A 35 -16.37 2.47 -8.09
CA ASN A 35 -16.95 2.90 -9.36
C ASN A 35 -18.43 3.30 -9.23
N ARG A 36 -19.21 2.56 -8.43
CA ARG A 36 -20.62 2.90 -8.17
C ARG A 36 -20.75 4.26 -7.48
N PHE A 37 -19.94 4.51 -6.45
CA PHE A 37 -19.98 5.77 -5.71
C PHE A 37 -19.55 6.95 -6.58
N LEU A 38 -18.39 6.85 -7.23
CA LEU A 38 -17.85 7.93 -8.06
C LEU A 38 -18.74 8.25 -9.25
N LYS A 39 -19.31 7.22 -9.91
CA LYS A 39 -20.29 7.43 -10.98
C LYS A 39 -21.54 8.18 -10.50
N LYS A 40 -22.05 7.89 -9.29
CA LYS A 40 -23.19 8.61 -8.70
C LYS A 40 -22.87 10.09 -8.46
N LYS A 41 -21.61 10.40 -8.14
CA LYS A 41 -21.15 11.77 -7.86
C LYS A 41 -20.54 12.48 -9.07
N GLN A 42 -20.49 11.82 -10.24
CA GLN A 42 -19.85 12.32 -11.46
C GLN A 42 -18.36 12.65 -11.27
N GLU A 43 -17.70 11.92 -10.37
CA GLU A 43 -16.29 12.11 -10.06
C GLU A 43 -15.43 11.04 -10.73
N ASN A 44 -14.15 11.37 -10.90
CA ASN A 44 -13.15 10.45 -11.42
C ASN A 44 -12.13 10.12 -10.33
N LEU A 45 -11.86 8.82 -10.12
CA LEU A 45 -10.85 8.36 -9.15
C LEU A 45 -9.50 9.03 -9.37
N MET A 46 -9.14 9.30 -10.63
CA MET A 46 -7.86 9.89 -11.00
C MET A 46 -7.74 11.38 -10.67
N GLU A 47 -8.86 12.09 -10.66
CA GLU A 47 -8.92 13.52 -10.35
C GLU A 47 -8.96 13.77 -8.84
N LEU A 48 -9.28 12.75 -8.03
CA LEU A 48 -9.21 12.87 -6.58
C LEU A 48 -7.76 13.16 -6.14
N HIS A 49 -7.57 14.32 -5.53
CA HIS A 49 -6.33 14.67 -4.85
C HIS A 49 -6.15 13.81 -3.60
N TYR A 50 -4.92 13.39 -3.35
CA TYR A 50 -4.56 12.63 -2.17
C TYR A 50 -3.39 13.29 -1.44
N SER A 51 -3.30 12.98 -0.16
CA SER A 51 -2.18 13.33 0.71
C SER A 51 -1.90 12.15 1.64
N PHE A 52 -0.66 12.03 2.10
CA PHE A 52 -0.31 11.08 3.15
C PHE A 52 0.11 11.88 4.38
N GLU A 53 -0.55 11.65 5.51
CA GLU A 53 -0.21 12.32 6.77
C GLU A 53 1.20 11.92 7.24
N GLN A 54 1.51 10.63 7.11
CA GLN A 54 2.80 10.10 7.54
C GLN A 54 3.18 8.86 6.73
N ILE A 55 4.32 8.95 6.04
CA ILE A 55 5.08 7.79 5.56
C ILE A 55 6.06 7.40 6.67
N ILE A 56 6.02 6.13 7.08
CA ILE A 56 6.95 5.61 8.09
C ILE A 56 8.22 5.20 7.35
N TYR A 57 9.31 5.90 7.62
CA TYR A 57 10.60 5.65 6.98
C TYR A 57 11.53 4.84 7.88
N PHE A 58 12.15 3.80 7.32
CA PHE A 58 13.04 2.89 8.04
C PHE A 58 14.53 3.12 7.73
N TYR A 59 14.88 4.11 6.89
CA TYR A 59 16.27 4.41 6.52
C TYR A 59 17.15 4.96 7.65
N GLN A 60 16.61 5.16 8.86
CA GLN A 60 17.36 5.67 10.01
C GLN A 60 18.41 4.68 10.56
N LEU A 61 18.51 3.47 10.00
CA LEU A 61 19.57 2.51 10.33
C LEU A 61 20.86 2.83 9.54
N PRO A 62 21.97 3.19 10.21
CA PRO A 62 23.23 3.64 9.57
C PRO A 62 23.80 2.66 8.53
N SER A 63 23.55 1.36 8.72
CA SER A 63 24.03 0.29 7.84
C SER A 63 23.46 0.35 6.41
N ASN A 64 22.31 1.01 6.22
CA ASN A 64 21.57 0.96 4.95
C ASN A 64 21.84 2.19 4.06
N ILE A 65 22.55 3.20 4.56
CA ILE A 65 22.77 4.48 3.88
C ILE A 65 23.62 4.30 2.61
N SER A 66 24.62 3.42 2.63
CA SER A 66 25.47 3.15 1.47
C SER A 66 24.70 2.48 0.34
N LEU A 67 23.79 1.55 0.66
CA LEU A 67 22.96 0.84 -0.32
C LEU A 67 21.89 1.76 -0.92
N ILE A 68 21.28 2.63 -0.11
CA ILE A 68 20.34 3.66 -0.58
C ILE A 68 21.01 4.64 -1.53
N LYS A 69 22.26 5.04 -1.24
CA LYS A 69 23.02 6.00 -2.06
C LYS A 69 23.28 5.51 -3.49
N HIS A 70 23.52 4.22 -3.65
CA HIS A 70 23.84 3.62 -4.95
C HIS A 70 22.63 2.99 -5.65
N ALA A 71 21.48 2.93 -4.97
CA ALA A 71 20.28 2.35 -5.55
C ALA A 71 19.72 3.18 -6.70
N THR A 72 19.40 2.50 -7.80
CA THR A 72 18.67 3.10 -8.91
C THR A 72 17.17 3.11 -8.62
N ARG A 73 16.44 3.99 -9.29
CA ARG A 73 14.97 4.05 -9.16
C ARG A 73 14.29 2.73 -9.53
N ASP A 74 14.91 1.97 -10.43
CA ASP A 74 14.34 0.71 -10.92
C ASP A 74 14.43 -0.41 -9.90
N GLN A 75 15.41 -0.35 -8.99
CA GLN A 75 15.56 -1.31 -7.88
C GLN A 75 14.54 -1.09 -6.76
N LEU A 76 13.82 0.02 -6.77
CA LEU A 76 12.76 0.30 -5.79
C LEU A 76 11.48 -0.44 -6.19
N THR A 77 11.08 -1.42 -5.40
CA THR A 77 9.88 -2.22 -5.62
C THR A 77 8.82 -1.98 -4.55
N LEU A 78 7.57 -2.25 -4.94
CA LEU A 78 6.38 -2.08 -4.10
C LEU A 78 5.86 -3.45 -3.69
N LYS A 79 5.63 -3.64 -2.40
CA LYS A 79 5.05 -4.87 -1.85
C LYS A 79 3.78 -4.53 -1.08
N TYR A 80 2.67 -5.13 -1.49
CA TYR A 80 1.39 -4.97 -0.80
C TYR A 80 1.37 -5.74 0.50
N ASP A 81 0.94 -5.06 1.57
CA ASP A 81 0.72 -5.65 2.88
C ASP A 81 -0.74 -6.07 3.02
N TYR A 82 -1.01 -7.37 2.88
CA TYR A 82 -2.35 -7.93 3.07
C TYR A 82 -2.42 -8.64 4.42
N SER A 83 -3.55 -8.51 5.11
CA SER A 83 -3.87 -9.37 6.26
C SER A 83 -3.95 -10.84 5.86
N ASN A 84 -3.67 -11.69 6.83
CA ASN A 84 -3.73 -13.13 6.66
C ASN A 84 -5.17 -13.61 6.40
N VAL A 85 -5.24 -14.72 5.69
CA VAL A 85 -6.47 -15.48 5.41
C VAL A 85 -7.15 -15.89 6.72
N PRO A 86 -8.50 -15.90 6.79
CA PRO A 86 -9.47 -15.76 5.69
C PRO A 86 -9.94 -14.33 5.40
N PHE A 87 -9.59 -13.36 6.23
CA PHE A 87 -10.07 -11.98 6.10
C PHE A 87 -9.05 -11.12 5.38
N VAL A 88 -8.96 -11.27 4.05
CA VAL A 88 -8.05 -10.49 3.22
C VAL A 88 -8.43 -9.02 3.22
N GLN A 89 -7.49 -8.18 3.63
CA GLN A 89 -7.59 -6.73 3.68
C GLN A 89 -6.22 -6.13 3.35
N LEU A 90 -6.20 -5.06 2.56
CA LEU A 90 -4.97 -4.32 2.28
C LEU A 90 -4.72 -3.34 3.43
N ASN A 91 -3.64 -3.58 4.18
CA ASN A 91 -3.21 -2.75 5.31
C ASN A 91 -2.34 -1.58 4.86
N GLY A 92 -1.59 -1.73 3.77
CA GLY A 92 -0.69 -0.72 3.27
C GLY A 92 0.22 -1.21 2.16
N ILE A 93 1.25 -0.42 1.87
CA ILE A 93 2.32 -0.76 0.92
C ILE A 93 3.69 -0.55 1.56
N TYR A 94 4.57 -1.52 1.36
CA TYR A 94 6.00 -1.38 1.60
C TYR A 94 6.69 -0.90 0.34
N LEU A 95 7.64 0.02 0.51
CA LEU A 95 8.61 0.38 -0.50
C LEU A 95 9.96 -0.19 -0.08
N GLN A 96 10.57 -0.99 -0.96
CA GLN A 96 11.80 -1.71 -0.66
C GLN A 96 12.79 -1.61 -1.82
N ILE A 97 14.09 -1.68 -1.53
CA ILE A 97 15.14 -1.84 -2.53
C ILE A 97 15.44 -3.32 -2.66
N GLU A 98 15.36 -3.87 -3.85
CA GLU A 98 15.85 -5.22 -4.12
C GLU A 98 17.38 -5.21 -4.16
N THR A 99 17.98 -5.91 -3.21
CA THR A 99 19.40 -6.23 -3.21
C THR A 99 19.57 -7.74 -3.32
N GLY A 100 20.67 -8.22 -3.90
CA GLY A 100 20.84 -9.63 -4.25
C GLY A 100 20.74 -10.63 -3.09
N ASN A 101 20.84 -10.18 -1.83
CA ASN A 101 20.70 -11.03 -0.66
C ASN A 101 19.36 -10.86 0.05
N ASP A 102 18.92 -9.62 0.33
CA ASP A 102 17.64 -9.35 1.00
C ASP A 102 17.02 -8.01 0.58
N PRO A 103 15.68 -7.92 0.43
CA PRO A 103 15.02 -6.65 0.16
C PRO A 103 15.10 -5.73 1.39
N ILE A 104 15.56 -4.49 1.17
CA ILE A 104 15.68 -3.49 2.23
C ILE A 104 14.43 -2.63 2.24
N ILE A 105 13.65 -2.69 3.32
CA ILE A 105 12.47 -1.85 3.47
C ILE A 105 12.91 -0.40 3.72
N LEU A 106 12.50 0.51 2.83
CA LEU A 106 12.75 1.94 2.95
C LEU A 106 11.62 2.65 3.70
N ALA A 107 10.39 2.27 3.37
CA ALA A 107 9.22 2.96 3.86
C ALA A 107 8.00 2.03 3.89
N TYR A 108 7.06 2.38 4.76
CA TYR A 108 5.73 1.81 4.81
C TYR A 108 4.70 2.93 4.79
N LEU A 109 3.70 2.78 3.93
CA LEU A 109 2.53 3.65 3.86
C LEU A 109 1.30 2.83 4.27
N PRO A 110 0.84 2.98 5.54
CA PRO A 110 -0.43 2.41 5.98
C PRO A 110 -1.59 3.01 5.19
N ILE A 111 -2.60 2.19 4.87
CA ILE A 111 -3.81 2.67 4.18
C ILE A 111 -4.54 3.75 4.99
N LYS A 112 -4.53 3.61 6.32
CA LYS A 112 -5.12 4.59 7.24
C LYS A 112 -4.46 5.97 7.19
N ASN A 113 -3.25 6.07 6.66
CA ASN A 113 -2.54 7.34 6.51
C ASN A 113 -2.68 7.89 5.08
N PHE A 114 -3.36 7.18 4.17
CA PHE A 114 -3.60 7.59 2.80
C PHE A 114 -4.96 8.30 2.71
N MET A 115 -4.91 9.63 2.72
CA MET A 115 -6.09 10.48 2.82
C MET A 115 -6.48 11.07 1.48
N LEU A 116 -7.78 11.21 1.30
CA LEU A 116 -8.41 11.85 0.15
C LEU A 116 -9.32 12.95 0.70
N PRO A 117 -8.88 14.22 0.73
CA PRO A 117 -9.64 15.32 1.35
C PRO A 117 -11.09 15.41 0.86
N TYR A 118 -11.32 15.14 -0.42
CA TYR A 118 -12.65 15.04 -1.01
C TYR A 118 -13.58 14.07 -0.24
N LEU A 119 -13.07 12.90 0.17
CA LEU A 119 -13.84 11.91 0.91
C LEU A 119 -14.10 12.34 2.36
N ASP A 120 -13.17 13.08 2.97
CA ASP A 120 -13.36 13.64 4.30
C ASP A 120 -14.49 14.68 4.32
N GLU A 121 -14.59 15.51 3.28
CA GLU A 121 -15.71 16.42 3.10
C GLU A 121 -17.02 15.64 2.98
N LYS A 122 -17.08 14.63 2.10
CA LYS A 122 -18.30 13.82 1.91
C LYS A 122 -18.70 13.06 3.17
N ARG A 123 -17.74 12.71 4.03
CA ARG A 123 -18.01 12.08 5.32
C ARG A 123 -18.67 13.05 6.28
N LYS A 124 -18.16 14.28 6.38
CA LYS A 124 -18.74 15.33 7.22
C LYS A 124 -20.19 15.63 6.82
N ASP A 125 -20.48 15.55 5.53
CA ASP A 125 -21.81 15.72 4.97
C ASP A 125 -22.72 14.49 5.15
N GLY A 126 -22.23 13.39 5.71
CA GLY A 126 -22.98 12.15 5.91
C GLY A 126 -23.25 11.36 4.61
N GLU A 127 -22.56 11.67 3.51
CA GLU A 127 -22.82 11.09 2.19
C GLU A 127 -22.08 9.75 1.95
N ILE A 128 -21.08 9.45 2.79
CA ILE A 128 -20.20 8.28 2.63
C ILE A 128 -19.87 7.67 3.99
N SER A 129 -19.79 6.33 4.05
CA SER A 129 -19.38 5.59 5.24
C SER A 129 -17.87 5.33 5.27
N GLU A 130 -17.30 5.15 6.46
CA GLU A 130 -15.87 4.83 6.66
C GLU A 130 -15.41 3.60 5.85
N SER A 131 -16.26 2.58 5.75
CA SER A 131 -15.98 1.40 4.94
C SER A 131 -15.82 1.74 3.45
N LEU A 132 -16.64 2.66 2.93
CA LEU A 132 -16.56 3.07 1.53
C LEU A 132 -15.39 4.03 1.30
N ILE A 133 -15.08 4.92 2.24
CA ILE A 133 -13.85 5.74 2.20
C ILE A 133 -12.63 4.84 2.06
N THR A 134 -12.50 3.84 2.93
CA THR A 134 -11.39 2.89 2.91
C THR A 134 -11.27 2.19 1.55
N LYS A 135 -12.38 1.76 0.94
CA LYS A 135 -12.36 1.14 -0.40
C LYS A 135 -11.87 2.09 -1.49
N ILE A 136 -12.31 3.35 -1.46
CA ILE A 136 -11.88 4.35 -2.45
C ILE A 136 -10.41 4.70 -2.24
N SER A 137 -9.96 4.86 -0.99
CA SER A 137 -8.55 5.03 -0.62
C SER A 137 -7.70 3.89 -1.17
N ILE A 138 -8.12 2.64 -0.99
CA ILE A 138 -7.40 1.48 -1.53
C ILE A 138 -7.38 1.52 -3.05
N ALA A 139 -8.52 1.77 -3.69
CA ALA A 139 -8.61 1.83 -5.15
C ALA A 139 -7.67 2.88 -5.74
N LYS A 140 -7.55 4.05 -5.10
CA LYS A 140 -6.60 5.09 -5.49
C LYS A 140 -5.16 4.67 -5.20
N LEU A 141 -4.87 4.16 -4.01
CA LEU A 141 -3.52 3.76 -3.60
C LEU A 141 -2.92 2.72 -4.55
N ILE A 142 -3.70 1.72 -4.96
CA ILE A 142 -3.24 0.64 -5.85
C ILE A 142 -3.25 1.03 -7.34
N HIS A 143 -3.71 2.24 -7.67
CA HIS A 143 -3.69 2.71 -9.04
C HIS A 143 -2.25 2.95 -9.49
N GLU A 144 -1.89 2.48 -10.68
CA GLU A 144 -0.51 2.51 -11.20
C GLU A 144 0.12 3.91 -11.13
N LYS A 145 -0.60 4.94 -11.61
CA LYS A 145 -0.12 6.32 -11.55
C LYS A 145 0.22 6.77 -10.12
N THR A 146 -0.65 6.46 -9.15
CA THR A 146 -0.45 6.83 -7.74
C THR A 146 0.73 6.08 -7.15
N LEU A 147 0.89 4.80 -7.47
CA LEU A 147 2.06 4.02 -7.05
C LEU A 147 3.37 4.60 -7.61
N GLN A 148 3.39 5.04 -8.86
CA GLN A 148 4.58 5.69 -9.45
C GLN A 148 4.90 7.03 -8.78
N GLU A 149 3.88 7.83 -8.47
CA GLU A 149 4.06 9.10 -7.75
C GLU A 149 4.65 8.87 -6.34
N ILE A 150 4.08 7.92 -5.58
CA ILE A 150 4.59 7.54 -4.25
C ILE A 150 6.03 7.01 -4.34
N LYS A 151 6.31 6.14 -5.31
CA LYS A 151 7.65 5.59 -5.56
C LYS A 151 8.66 6.71 -5.83
N ASN A 152 8.29 7.67 -6.67
CA ASN A 152 9.15 8.81 -7.00
C ASN A 152 9.43 9.70 -5.78
N GLU A 153 8.42 9.97 -4.97
CA GLU A 153 8.58 10.79 -3.78
C GLU A 153 9.50 10.14 -2.74
N VAL A 154 9.27 8.86 -2.43
CA VAL A 154 10.10 8.12 -1.47
C VAL A 154 11.55 8.04 -1.96
N TYR A 155 11.76 7.79 -3.26
CA TYR A 155 13.10 7.81 -3.84
C TYR A 155 13.78 9.17 -3.69
N ASN A 156 13.08 10.25 -4.02
CA ASN A 156 13.63 11.61 -3.93
C ASN A 156 13.99 11.98 -2.48
N LYS A 157 13.11 11.66 -1.52
CA LYS A 157 13.38 11.90 -0.09
C LYS A 157 14.57 11.08 0.43
N ALA A 158 14.63 9.79 0.12
CA ALA A 158 15.74 8.93 0.51
C ALA A 158 17.08 9.42 -0.08
N LYS A 159 17.09 9.87 -1.34
CA LYS A 159 18.27 10.43 -1.98
C LYS A 159 18.71 11.75 -1.36
N LEU A 160 17.80 12.68 -1.09
CA LEU A 160 18.12 13.95 -0.44
C LEU A 160 18.75 13.74 0.95
N GLN A 161 18.22 12.79 1.73
CA GLN A 161 18.73 12.53 3.08
C GLN A 161 20.09 11.83 3.07
N SER A 162 20.32 10.86 2.16
CA SER A 162 21.64 10.23 2.01
C SER A 162 22.75 11.21 1.60
N VAL A 163 22.42 12.33 0.96
CA VAL A 163 23.36 13.41 0.62
C VAL A 163 23.56 14.38 1.79
N GLY A 164 22.52 14.64 2.59
CA GLY A 164 22.54 15.60 3.70
C GLY A 164 23.29 15.15 4.96
N VAL A 165 23.52 13.84 5.17
CA VAL A 165 24.20 13.30 6.37
C VAL A 165 25.68 13.70 6.46
N PHE A 166 26.30 14.20 5.38
CA PHE A 166 27.71 14.63 5.37
C PHE A 166 27.97 16.10 5.76
N ARG A 167 26.97 16.86 6.22
CA ARG A 167 27.15 18.28 6.62
C ARG A 167 27.35 18.54 8.11
N TYR A 168 27.47 17.51 8.94
CA TYR A 168 27.94 17.67 10.32
C TYR A 168 29.33 17.06 10.47
N SER A 169 30.36 17.87 10.19
CA SER A 169 31.70 17.64 10.74
C SER A 169 31.72 18.26 12.14
N PRO A 170 31.92 17.50 13.22
CA PRO A 170 32.19 18.07 14.53
C PRO A 170 33.66 18.48 14.57
N THR A 171 34.00 19.51 13.82
CA THR A 171 35.31 20.16 13.86
C THR A 171 35.10 21.67 13.72
N ASP A 172 34.42 22.23 14.72
CA ASP A 172 34.40 23.66 15.04
C ASP A 172 34.04 23.78 16.52
N CYS A 173 34.99 23.41 17.37
CA CYS A 173 35.20 23.83 18.76
C CYS A 173 36.63 23.46 19.15
#